data_AF-A0A950WHD3-F1
#
_entry.id   AF-A0A950WHD3-F1
#
_cell.length_a   1.000
_cell.length_b   1.000
_cell.length_c   1.000
_cell.angle_alpha   90.00
_cell.angle_beta   90.00
_cell.angle_gamma   90.00
#
_symmetry.space_group_name_H-M   'P 1'
#
loop_
_entity.id
_entity.type
_entity.pdbx_description
1 polymer ?
#
loop_
_entity_poly.entity_id
_entity_poly.type
_entity_poly.pdbx_seq_one_letter_code
_entity_poly.pdbx_strand_id
1 'polypeptide(L)'
;MTAPKFFEKRATVMKAFRFGRLLAAGLLVSLQVSAQNVATNWNSITAKTIVQSGNKDFVAPGVWFAYVSIAVYDAVNAVHHPFEPFYYTGSGPGGASDEAAAVAAAHRVLVHYFPAQQRDLDSEFHTSLAAILADAAA
;
A
#
# COMPACT_ATOMS: atom_id res chain seq x y z
N MET A 1 1.97 -52.20 38.41
CA MET A 1 3.27 -52.41 37.73
C MET A 1 2.99 -52.56 36.24
N THR A 2 3.02 -51.45 35.51
CA THR A 2 4.11 -51.01 34.61
C THR A 2 4.23 -51.84 33.32
N ALA A 3 3.92 -51.16 32.21
CA ALA A 3 4.08 -51.53 30.79
C ALA A 3 5.58 -51.77 30.43
N PRO A 4 6.05 -51.93 29.15
CA PRO A 4 5.35 -51.87 27.84
C PRO A 4 5.90 -52.84 26.74
N LYS A 5 5.26 -52.88 25.55
CA LYS A 5 5.87 -53.12 24.21
C LYS A 5 4.96 -52.43 23.16
N PHE A 6 5.34 -51.29 22.58
CA PHE A 6 6.21 -51.06 21.42
C PHE A 6 5.71 -51.67 20.09
N PHE A 7 5.60 -50.79 19.09
CA PHE A 7 5.27 -50.99 17.67
C PHE A 7 3.81 -51.32 17.31
N GLU A 8 3.09 -50.28 16.83
CA GLU A 8 2.16 -50.48 15.72
C GLU A 8 2.47 -49.55 14.55
N LYS A 9 2.35 -50.17 13.38
CA LYS A 9 2.95 -49.84 12.09
C LYS A 9 2.40 -48.56 11.47
N ARG A 10 3.30 -47.85 10.78
CA ARG A 10 2.94 -46.91 9.71
C ARG A 10 2.12 -47.64 8.65
N ALA A 11 0.84 -47.28 8.49
CA ALA A 11 0.03 -47.70 7.37
C ALA A 11 -0.07 -46.53 6.37
N THR A 12 0.77 -46.62 5.34
CA THR A 12 0.69 -45.86 4.10
C THR A 12 -0.67 -46.08 3.45
N VAL A 13 -1.46 -45.02 3.24
CA VAL A 13 -2.55 -45.04 2.26
C VAL A 13 -2.19 -44.08 1.12
N MET A 14 -1.47 -44.65 0.17
CA MET A 14 -1.33 -44.13 -1.19
C MET A 14 -2.65 -44.43 -1.91
N LYS A 15 -3.47 -43.41 -2.19
CA LYS A 15 -4.44 -43.51 -3.28
C LYS A 15 -3.82 -42.89 -4.51
N ALA A 16 -3.25 -43.77 -5.32
CA ALA A 16 -2.78 -43.48 -6.66
C ALA A 16 -3.97 -43.11 -7.55
N PHE A 17 -4.04 -41.85 -8.00
CA PHE A 17 -4.79 -41.48 -9.19
C PHE A 17 -3.79 -41.26 -10.32
N ARG A 18 -3.78 -42.22 -11.26
CA ARG A 18 -2.85 -42.32 -12.38
C ARG A 18 -3.28 -41.38 -13.51
N PHE A 19 -2.29 -40.70 -14.07
CA PHE A 19 -2.12 -40.32 -15.48
C PHE A 19 -3.33 -39.80 -16.26
N GLY A 20 -3.40 -38.47 -16.36
CA GLY A 20 -4.06 -37.73 -17.44
C GLY A 20 -3.29 -36.45 -17.76
N ARG A 21 -2.01 -36.56 -18.15
CA ARG A 21 -1.18 -35.41 -18.56
C ARG A 21 -1.31 -35.16 -20.05
N LEU A 22 -2.37 -34.48 -20.48
CA LEU A 22 -2.38 -33.68 -21.70
C LEU A 22 -3.41 -32.55 -21.54
N LEU A 23 -2.98 -31.44 -20.92
CA LEU A 23 -3.58 -30.13 -21.14
C LEU A 23 -2.43 -29.11 -21.16
N ALA A 24 -2.06 -28.70 -22.38
CA ALA A 24 -1.36 -27.45 -22.60
C ALA A 24 -2.27 -26.32 -22.08
N ALA A 25 -1.94 -25.78 -20.91
CA ALA A 25 -2.51 -24.55 -20.41
C ALA A 25 -1.36 -23.54 -20.37
N GLY A 26 -1.40 -22.61 -21.33
CA GLY A 26 -0.40 -21.58 -21.52
C GLY A 26 -0.08 -20.86 -20.21
N LEU A 27 1.21 -20.61 -20.01
CA LEU A 27 1.71 -19.73 -18.98
C LEU A 27 1.18 -18.32 -19.30
N LEU A 28 -0.01 -17.98 -18.81
CA LEU A 28 -0.42 -16.59 -18.67
C LEU A 28 0.47 -16.00 -17.57
N VAL A 29 1.66 -15.54 -17.98
CA VAL A 29 2.34 -14.49 -17.24
C VAL A 29 1.36 -13.32 -17.25
N SER A 30 0.65 -13.15 -16.14
CA SER A 30 -0.08 -11.92 -15.90
C SER A 30 0.99 -10.84 -15.80
N LEU A 31 1.21 -10.09 -16.89
CA LEU A 31 1.85 -8.79 -16.80
C LEU A 31 0.90 -7.96 -15.92
N GLN A 32 1.15 -7.97 -14.61
CA GLN A 32 0.56 -6.98 -13.73
C GLN A 32 1.22 -5.65 -14.09
N VAL A 33 0.75 -5.02 -15.17
CA VAL A 33 0.87 -3.58 -15.32
C VAL A 33 -0.02 -3.01 -14.24
N SER A 34 0.49 -2.93 -13.01
CA SER A 34 -0.06 -1.95 -12.10
C SER A 34 0.42 -0.61 -12.64
N ALA A 35 -0.46 0.12 -13.31
CA ALA A 35 -0.34 1.57 -13.32
C ALA A 35 -0.50 1.98 -11.85
N GLN A 36 0.59 1.96 -11.08
CA GLN A 36 0.55 2.45 -9.71
C GLN A 36 0.25 3.94 -9.81
N ASN A 37 -0.99 4.32 -9.49
CA ASN A 37 -1.29 5.71 -9.28
C ASN A 37 -0.68 6.17 -7.95
N VAL A 38 -0.50 7.49 -7.82
CA VAL A 38 0.11 8.11 -6.65
C VAL A 38 -0.49 7.63 -5.33
N ALA A 39 -1.82 7.51 -5.26
CA ALA A 39 -2.52 7.05 -4.06
C ALA A 39 -2.09 5.63 -3.64
N THR A 40 -1.97 4.70 -4.59
CA THR A 40 -1.54 3.33 -4.31
C THR A 40 -0.06 3.27 -3.88
N ASN A 41 0.79 4.10 -4.48
CA ASN A 41 2.20 4.20 -4.08
C ASN A 41 2.32 4.73 -2.63
N TRP A 42 1.65 5.83 -2.31
CA TRP A 42 1.68 6.41 -0.96
C TRP A 42 0.99 5.54 0.10
N ASN A 43 0.04 4.69 -0.29
CA ASN A 43 -0.48 3.65 0.59
C ASN A 43 0.60 2.60 0.94
N SER A 44 1.44 2.24 -0.03
CA SER A 44 2.57 1.32 0.18
C SER A 44 3.66 1.96 1.06
N ILE A 45 3.96 3.25 0.83
CA ILE A 45 4.86 4.04 1.69
C ILE A 45 4.33 4.10 3.11
N THR A 46 3.03 4.38 3.30
CA THR A 46 2.37 4.38 4.61
C THR A 46 2.58 3.05 5.34
N ALA A 47 2.37 1.92 4.66
CA ALA A 47 2.59 0.59 5.23
C ALA A 47 4.05 0.40 5.68
N LYS A 48 5.01 0.75 4.82
CA LYS A 48 6.45 0.69 5.11
C LYS A 48 6.81 1.56 6.31
N THR A 49 6.31 2.80 6.37
CA THR A 49 6.51 3.72 7.49
C THR A 49 5.99 3.12 8.79
N ILE A 50 4.76 2.62 8.83
CA ILE A 50 4.19 2.04 10.07
C ILE A 50 5.04 0.87 10.58
N VAL A 51 5.47 -0.02 9.68
CA VAL A 51 6.31 -1.19 10.02
C VAL A 51 7.68 -0.76 10.52
N GLN A 52 8.34 0.19 9.86
CA GLN A 52 9.67 0.69 10.26
C GLN A 52 9.66 1.43 11.60
N SER A 53 8.52 2.04 11.96
CA SER A 53 8.34 2.66 13.29
C SER A 53 8.06 1.66 14.41
N GLY A 54 8.09 0.36 14.14
CA GLY A 54 7.98 -0.68 15.17
C GLY A 54 6.58 -0.82 15.76
N ASN A 55 5.52 -0.43 15.02
CA ASN A 55 4.15 -0.27 15.51
C ASN A 55 4.08 0.65 16.74
N LYS A 56 3.97 1.96 16.51
CA LYS A 56 3.62 2.97 17.53
C LYS A 56 2.62 2.37 18.52
N ASP A 57 3.05 2.29 19.77
CA ASP A 57 2.40 1.56 20.86
C ASP A 57 0.86 1.69 20.84
N PHE A 58 0.18 0.53 20.83
CA PHE A 58 -1.25 0.33 21.06
C PHE A 58 -2.28 0.95 20.08
N VAL A 59 -1.88 1.67 19.02
CA VAL A 59 -2.84 2.14 18.00
C VAL A 59 -2.98 1.11 16.90
N ALA A 60 -4.23 0.74 16.56
CA ALA A 60 -4.51 -0.13 15.43
C ALA A 60 -3.90 0.49 14.14
N PRO A 61 -3.03 -0.23 13.41
CA PRO A 61 -2.33 0.29 12.23
C PRO A 61 -3.25 0.98 11.19
N GLY A 62 -4.50 0.52 11.10
CA GLY A 62 -5.52 1.07 10.18
C GLY A 62 -5.83 2.55 10.37
N VAL A 63 -5.64 3.12 11.57
CA VAL A 63 -5.91 4.54 11.82
C VAL A 63 -4.97 5.44 11.01
N TRP A 64 -3.72 5.04 10.82
CA TRP A 64 -2.74 5.81 10.03
C TRP A 64 -3.10 5.83 8.55
N PHE A 65 -3.52 4.67 8.02
CA PHE A 65 -4.06 4.58 6.67
C PHE A 65 -5.28 5.46 6.48
N ALA A 66 -6.19 5.48 7.47
CA ALA A 66 -7.36 6.34 7.43
C ALA A 66 -6.97 7.83 7.37
N TYR A 67 -6.07 8.28 8.26
CA TYR A 67 -5.61 9.68 8.26
C TYR A 67 -4.95 10.10 6.94
N VAL A 68 -4.10 9.24 6.38
CA VAL A 68 -3.48 9.52 5.07
C VAL A 68 -4.55 9.58 3.98
N SER A 69 -5.47 8.62 3.97
CA SER A 69 -6.49 8.52 2.92
C SER A 69 -7.46 9.70 2.91
N ILE A 70 -7.95 10.14 4.08
CA ILE A 70 -8.86 11.29 4.17
C ILE A 70 -8.16 12.59 3.80
N ALA A 71 -6.87 12.75 4.15
CA ALA A 71 -6.11 13.94 3.78
C ALA A 71 -5.83 13.99 2.27
N VAL A 72 -5.50 12.85 1.66
CA VAL A 72 -5.36 12.72 0.21
C VAL A 72 -6.68 13.03 -0.50
N TYR A 73 -7.79 12.46 -0.01
CA TYR A 73 -9.12 12.72 -0.56
C TYR A 73 -9.45 14.22 -0.54
N ASP A 74 -9.32 14.88 0.61
CA ASP A 74 -9.61 16.30 0.74
C ASP A 74 -8.68 17.18 -0.10
N ALA A 75 -7.39 16.85 -0.19
CA ALA A 75 -6.44 17.62 -0.97
C ALA A 75 -6.71 17.55 -2.46
N VAL A 76 -7.02 16.37 -3.00
CA VAL A 76 -7.42 16.20 -4.41
C VAL A 76 -8.76 16.89 -4.66
N ASN A 77 -9.71 16.72 -3.74
CA ASN A 77 -11.00 17.36 -3.86
C ASN A 77 -10.89 18.89 -3.81
N ALA A 78 -9.91 19.47 -3.12
CA ALA A 78 -9.66 20.91 -3.13
C ALA A 78 -9.16 21.45 -4.49
N VAL A 79 -8.59 20.61 -5.36
CA VAL A 79 -8.08 21.05 -6.67
C VAL A 79 -9.23 21.32 -7.65
N HIS A 80 -10.20 20.39 -7.73
CA HIS A 80 -11.28 20.45 -8.73
C HIS A 80 -12.70 20.47 -8.13
N HIS A 81 -12.85 20.25 -6.82
CA HIS A 81 -14.13 20.15 -6.10
C HIS A 81 -15.21 19.24 -6.72
N PRO A 82 -14.88 18.04 -7.24
CA PRO A 82 -15.91 17.15 -7.80
C PRO A 82 -16.82 16.49 -6.75
N PHE A 83 -16.40 16.42 -5.48
CA PHE A 83 -17.10 15.68 -4.43
C PHE A 83 -17.30 16.52 -3.16
N GLU A 84 -18.08 16.01 -2.21
CA GLU A 84 -18.24 16.63 -0.89
C GLU A 84 -16.95 16.44 -0.07
N PRO A 85 -16.29 17.51 0.41
CA PRO A 85 -15.10 17.38 1.24
C PRO A 85 -15.40 16.67 2.57
N PHE A 86 -14.43 15.94 3.10
CA PHE A 86 -14.53 15.33 4.41
C PHE A 86 -14.35 16.36 5.54
N TYR A 87 -13.32 17.22 5.43
CA TYR A 87 -13.02 18.24 6.44
C TYR A 87 -12.61 19.58 5.82
N TYR A 88 -11.73 19.59 4.82
CA TYR A 88 -11.22 20.82 4.22
C TYR A 88 -12.10 21.30 3.06
N THR A 89 -12.81 22.42 3.24
CA THR A 89 -13.73 22.98 2.24
C THR A 89 -13.14 24.11 1.40
N GLY A 90 -11.84 24.41 1.56
CA GLY A 90 -11.16 25.46 0.80
C GLY A 90 -10.70 24.96 -0.58
N SER A 91 -10.31 25.89 -1.46
CA SER A 91 -9.80 25.57 -2.78
C SER A 91 -8.27 25.56 -2.82
N GLY A 92 -7.71 24.65 -3.61
CA GLY A 92 -6.31 24.65 -4.00
C GLY A 92 -6.00 25.78 -5.00
N PRO A 93 -4.71 26.07 -5.24
CA PRO A 93 -4.32 27.04 -6.26
C PRO A 93 -4.74 26.57 -7.65
N GLY A 94 -5.13 27.51 -8.51
CA GLY A 94 -5.52 27.21 -9.89
C GLY A 94 -4.38 26.54 -10.66
N GLY A 95 -4.70 25.46 -11.39
CA GLY A 95 -3.72 24.68 -12.14
C GLY A 95 -2.87 23.72 -11.30
N ALA A 96 -3.24 23.46 -10.04
CA ALA A 96 -2.62 22.40 -9.25
C ALA A 96 -2.86 21.02 -9.91
N SER A 97 -1.90 20.10 -9.75
CA SER A 97 -2.04 18.69 -10.12
C SER A 97 -2.66 17.91 -8.96
N ASP A 98 -3.62 17.06 -9.28
CA ASP A 98 -4.26 16.12 -8.34
C ASP A 98 -3.21 15.20 -7.71
N GLU A 99 -2.30 14.67 -8.51
CA GLU A 99 -1.19 13.82 -8.08
C GLU A 99 -0.27 14.55 -7.11
N ALA A 100 0.13 15.79 -7.44
CA ALA A 100 0.99 16.58 -6.57
C ALA A 100 0.30 16.93 -5.24
N ALA A 101 -1.01 17.23 -5.27
CA ALA A 101 -1.81 17.48 -4.08
C ALA A 101 -1.89 16.22 -3.18
N ALA A 102 -2.11 15.05 -3.78
CA ALA A 102 -2.12 13.77 -3.07
C ALA A 102 -0.77 13.46 -2.40
N VAL A 103 0.35 13.61 -3.14
CA VAL A 103 1.71 13.42 -2.62
C VAL A 103 1.97 14.33 -1.43
N ALA A 104 1.65 15.63 -1.54
CA ALA A 104 1.88 16.61 -0.49
C ALA A 104 1.04 16.34 0.77
N ALA A 105 -0.22 15.93 0.61
CA ALA A 105 -1.09 15.60 1.73
C ALA A 105 -0.61 14.36 2.48
N ALA A 106 -0.30 13.28 1.76
CA ALA A 106 0.18 12.04 2.35
C ALA A 106 1.49 12.25 3.11
N HIS A 107 2.46 12.95 2.48
CA HIS A 107 3.74 13.30 3.11
C HIS A 107 3.55 14.08 4.41
N ARG A 108 2.74 15.15 4.40
CA ARG A 108 2.51 15.98 5.60
C ARG A 108 1.91 15.19 6.75
N VAL A 109 0.94 14.31 6.49
CA VAL A 109 0.34 13.45 7.51
C VAL A 109 1.38 12.49 8.09
N LEU A 110 2.16 11.84 7.22
CA LEU A 110 3.16 10.86 7.67
C LEU A 110 4.30 11.52 8.44
N VAL A 111 4.83 12.67 8.01
CA VAL A 111 5.87 13.40 8.77
C VAL A 111 5.33 13.86 10.12
N HIS A 112 4.08 14.29 10.19
CA HIS A 112 3.45 14.69 11.45
C HIS A 112 3.39 13.55 12.47
N TYR A 113 2.95 12.36 12.05
CA TYR A 113 2.78 11.22 12.96
C TYR A 113 4.04 10.37 13.14
N PHE A 114 4.98 10.42 12.20
CA PHE A 114 6.21 9.62 12.18
C PHE A 114 7.46 10.51 11.96
N PRO A 115 7.72 11.50 12.83
CA PRO A 115 8.79 12.48 12.64
C PRO A 115 10.18 11.84 12.56
N ALA A 116 10.40 10.70 13.22
CA ALA A 116 11.66 9.95 13.14
C ALA A 116 11.97 9.43 11.72
N GLN A 117 10.96 9.30 10.85
CA GLN A 117 11.11 8.88 9.45
C GLN A 117 11.09 10.02 8.45
N GLN A 118 11.11 11.27 8.92
CA GLN A 118 10.98 12.44 8.05
C GLN A 118 11.99 12.42 6.89
N ARG A 119 13.26 12.09 7.15
CA ARG A 119 14.29 12.04 6.10
C ARG A 119 13.92 11.08 4.95
N ASP A 120 13.42 9.91 5.30
CA ASP A 120 13.05 8.90 4.29
C ASP A 120 11.77 9.34 3.56
N LEU A 121 10.79 9.88 4.28
CA LEU A 121 9.56 10.43 3.72
C LEU A 121 9.83 11.61 2.77
N ASP A 122 10.78 12.49 3.10
CA ASP A 122 11.21 13.61 2.25
C ASP A 122 11.83 13.08 0.94
N SER A 123 12.60 11.99 1.01
CA SER A 123 13.15 11.34 -0.18
C SER A 123 12.06 10.76 -1.10
N GLU A 124 11.06 10.07 -0.53
CA GLU A 124 9.92 9.53 -1.29
C GLU A 124 9.05 10.66 -1.89
N PHE A 125 8.90 11.77 -1.16
CA PHE A 125 8.22 12.99 -1.62
C PHE A 125 8.89 13.60 -2.84
N HIS A 126 10.19 13.86 -2.77
CA HIS A 126 10.95 14.41 -3.91
C HIS A 126 10.95 13.47 -5.11
N THR A 127 11.07 12.16 -4.88
CA THR A 127 11.00 11.15 -5.94
C THR A 127 9.65 11.15 -6.63
N SER A 128 8.56 11.20 -5.86
CA SER A 128 7.19 11.24 -6.38
C SER A 128 6.94 12.50 -7.21
N LEU A 129 7.36 13.68 -6.73
CA LEU A 129 7.20 14.93 -7.48
C LEU A 129 8.03 14.93 -8.77
N ALA A 130 9.25 14.41 -8.75
CA ALA A 130 10.06 14.29 -9.96
C ALA A 130 9.40 13.38 -11.01
N ALA A 131 8.77 12.27 -10.58
CA ALA A 131 8.04 11.38 -11.47
C ALA A 131 6.80 12.06 -12.07
N ILE A 132 6.03 12.81 -11.28
CA ILE A 132 4.86 13.57 -11.77
C ILE A 132 5.28 14.61 -12.81
N LEU A 133 6.38 15.33 -12.57
CA LEU A 133 6.90 16.31 -13.53
C LEU A 133 7.40 15.67 -14.82
N ALA A 134 7.97 14.47 -14.74
CA ALA A 134 8.42 13.73 -15.93
C ALA A 134 7.23 13.23 -16.76
N ASP A 135 6.17 12.75 -16.13
CA ASP A 135 4.94 12.30 -16.80
C ASP A 135 4.21 13.46 -17.48
N ALA A 136 4.14 14.62 -16.83
CA ALA A 136 3.55 15.83 -17.41
C ALA A 136 4.33 16.40 -18.62
N ALA A 137 5.59 15.98 -18.81
CA ALA A 137 6.45 16.42 -19.91
C ALA A 137 6.49 15.43 -21.10
N ALA A 138 5.90 14.24 -20.96
CA ALA A 138 5.87 13.18 -21.97
C ALA A 138 4.68 13.34 -22.93
#